data_AF-A0A919AUF8-F1
#
_entry.id   AF-A0A919AUF8-F1
#
_cell.length_a   1.000
_cell.length_b   1.000
_cell.length_c   1.000
_cell.angle_alpha   90.00
_cell.angle_beta   90.00
_cell.angle_gamma   90.00
#
_symmetry.space_group_name_H-M   'P 1'
#
loop_
_entity.id
_entity.type
_entity.pdbx_description
1 polymer ?
#
loop_
_entity_poly.entity_id
_entity_poly.type
_entity_poly.pdbx_seq_one_letter_code
_entity_poly.pdbx_strand_id
1 'polypeptide(L)'
;MSVADGARNQGIGSRLLGTFSDWVANHATLEKIELHVHADNAQAIALYEKHGFTVEGKRIGAIRYEDGRVIDDILMAKWPLLQPVSNQATL
;
A
#
# COMPACT_ATOMS: atom_id res chain seq x y z
N MET A 1 4.94 -5.48 2.89
CA MET A 1 4.42 -6.85 3.09
C MET A 1 5.21 -7.80 2.21
N SER A 2 5.51 -9.00 2.68
CA SER A 2 6.30 -9.97 1.91
C SER A 2 5.55 -11.29 1.79
N VAL A 3 5.63 -11.91 0.60
CA VAL A 3 5.10 -13.25 0.34
C VAL A 3 6.27 -14.15 -0.01
N ALA A 4 6.33 -15.32 0.63
CA ALA A 4 7.33 -16.34 0.36
C ALA A 4 7.34 -16.71 -1.13
N ASP A 5 8.51 -17.01 -1.69
CA ASP A 5 8.68 -17.11 -3.14
C ASP A 5 7.74 -18.11 -3.81
N GLY A 6 7.64 -19.33 -3.26
CA GLY A 6 6.72 -20.37 -3.74
C GLY A 6 5.21 -20.07 -3.55
N ALA A 7 4.87 -18.98 -2.88
CA ALA A 7 3.50 -18.55 -2.63
C ALA A 7 3.13 -17.26 -3.39
N ARG A 8 4.06 -16.70 -4.19
CA ARG A 8 3.82 -15.50 -5.02
C ARG A 8 2.88 -15.83 -6.19
N ASN A 9 2.31 -14.79 -6.80
CA ASN A 9 1.40 -14.88 -7.96
C ASN A 9 0.09 -15.67 -7.73
N GLN A 10 -0.22 -16.07 -6.49
CA GLN A 10 -1.45 -16.76 -6.11
C GLN A 10 -2.50 -15.83 -5.48
N GLY A 11 -2.36 -14.51 -5.70
CA GLY A 11 -3.26 -13.50 -5.12
C GLY A 11 -3.08 -13.24 -3.62
N ILE A 12 -2.15 -13.93 -2.94
CA ILE A 12 -1.92 -13.77 -1.49
C ILE A 12 -1.59 -12.32 -1.12
N GLY A 13 -0.68 -11.67 -1.85
CA GLY A 13 -0.35 -10.26 -1.61
C GLY A 13 -1.56 -9.32 -1.72
N SER A 14 -2.43 -9.59 -2.70
CA SER A 14 -3.70 -8.85 -2.87
C SER A 14 -4.66 -9.08 -1.72
N ARG A 15 -4.77 -10.31 -1.22
CA ARG A 15 -5.62 -10.61 -0.05
C ARG A 15 -5.10 -9.94 1.20
N LEU A 16 -3.79 -10.00 1.45
CA LEU A 16 -3.15 -9.34 2.59
C LEU A 16 -3.39 -7.82 2.57
N LEU A 17 -3.14 -7.17 1.43
CA LEU A 17 -3.31 -5.73 1.28
C LEU A 17 -4.78 -5.29 1.38
N GLY A 18 -5.69 -6.08 0.81
CA GLY A 18 -7.13 -5.86 0.92
C GLY A 18 -7.59 -5.95 2.36
N THR A 19 -7.30 -7.06 3.05
CA THR A 19 -7.66 -7.25 4.46
C THR A 19 -7.09 -6.16 5.36
N PHE A 20 -5.85 -5.71 5.12
CA PHE A 20 -5.27 -4.60 5.87
C PHE A 20 -6.00 -3.27 5.58
N SER A 21 -6.32 -2.99 4.30
CA SER A 21 -7.07 -1.79 3.92
C SER A 21 -8.46 -1.77 4.56
N ASP A 22 -9.15 -2.90 4.57
CA ASP A 22 -10.47 -3.04 5.19
C ASP A 22 -10.40 -2.86 6.70
N TRP A 23 -9.36 -3.42 7.34
CA TRP A 23 -9.13 -3.21 8.77
C TRP A 23 -8.94 -1.73 9.08
N VAL A 24 -8.11 -1.00 8.31
CA VAL A 24 -7.93 0.45 8.48
C VAL A 24 -9.25 1.20 8.27
N ALA A 25 -10.01 0.89 7.23
CA ALA A 25 -11.29 1.55 6.94
C ALA A 25 -12.34 1.39 8.05
N ASN A 26 -12.22 0.34 8.88
CA ASN A 26 -13.11 0.07 10.01
C ASN A 26 -12.61 0.67 11.35
N HIS A 27 -11.47 1.37 11.36
CA HIS A 27 -10.94 2.03 12.56
C HIS A 27 -11.27 3.52 12.55
N ALA A 28 -11.84 4.02 13.65
CA ALA A 28 -12.32 5.40 13.74
C ALA A 28 -11.22 6.48 13.70
N THR A 29 -9.96 6.12 13.94
CA THR A 29 -8.84 7.07 14.06
C THR A 29 -7.77 6.89 12.98
N LEU A 30 -7.94 5.91 12.08
CA LEU A 30 -6.98 5.65 11.01
C LEU A 30 -7.56 6.11 9.68
N GLU A 31 -6.84 6.98 8.99
CA GLU A 31 -7.40 7.66 7.81
C GLU A 31 -6.59 7.42 6.54
N LYS A 32 -5.27 7.19 6.67
CA LYS A 32 -4.34 7.10 5.55
C LYS A 32 -3.40 5.93 5.72
N ILE A 33 -3.20 5.19 4.63
CA ILE A 33 -2.17 4.16 4.51
C ILE A 33 -1.08 4.71 3.61
N GLU A 34 0.15 4.70 4.10
CA GLU A 34 1.33 5.10 3.35
C GLU A 34 2.27 3.91 3.18
N LEU A 35 2.94 3.88 2.03
CA LEU A 35 3.99 2.91 1.74
C LEU A 35 5.06 3.54 0.87
N HIS A 36 6.20 2.88 0.83
CA HIS A 36 7.24 3.17 -0.14
C HIS A 36 7.63 1.88 -0.89
N VAL A 37 8.00 2.03 -2.15
CA VAL A 37 8.31 0.92 -3.04
C VAL A 37 9.47 1.28 -3.95
N HIS A 38 10.42 0.37 -4.05
CA HIS A 38 11.54 0.46 -4.97
C HIS A 38 11.01 0.64 -6.41
N ALA A 39 11.54 1.63 -7.15
CA ALA A 39 11.05 1.96 -8.48
C ALA A 39 11.19 0.82 -9.51
N ASP A 40 12.03 -0.18 -9.26
CA ASP A 40 12.20 -1.37 -10.10
C ASP A 40 11.21 -2.51 -9.75
N ASN A 41 10.39 -2.36 -8.72
CA ASN A 41 9.40 -3.36 -8.32
C ASN A 41 8.03 -3.15 -9.00
N ALA A 42 8.00 -3.33 -10.33
CA ALA A 42 6.80 -3.12 -11.13
C ALA A 42 5.59 -3.96 -10.67
N GLN A 43 5.83 -5.18 -10.16
CA GLN A 43 4.76 -6.03 -9.66
C GLN A 43 4.09 -5.45 -8.41
N ALA A 44 4.87 -4.95 -7.45
CA ALA A 44 4.32 -4.34 -6.25
C ALA A 44 3.61 -3.02 -6.57
N ILE A 45 4.17 -2.18 -7.45
CA ILE A 45 3.55 -0.93 -7.90
C ILE A 45 2.15 -1.22 -8.49
N ALA A 46 2.07 -2.14 -9.45
CA ALA A 46 0.79 -2.50 -10.08
C ALA A 46 -0.21 -3.09 -9.07
N LEU A 47 0.27 -3.84 -8.07
CA LEU A 47 -0.58 -4.33 -6.97
C LEU A 47 -1.15 -3.16 -6.15
N TYR A 48 -0.32 -2.18 -5.79
CA TYR A 48 -0.74 -1.03 -4.99
C TYR A 48 -1.73 -0.14 -5.78
N GLU A 49 -1.43 0.17 -7.04
CA GLU A 49 -2.33 0.93 -7.92
C GLU A 49 -3.70 0.25 -8.06
N LYS A 50 -3.72 -1.07 -8.27
CA LYS A 50 -4.97 -1.85 -8.33
C LYS A 50 -5.79 -1.76 -7.03
N HIS A 51 -5.14 -1.57 -5.89
CA HIS A 51 -5.79 -1.40 -4.59
C HIS A 51 -6.18 0.04 -4.28
N GLY A 52 -5.99 0.98 -5.21
CA GLY A 52 -6.36 2.38 -5.06
C GLY A 52 -5.30 3.24 -4.36
N PHE A 53 -4.04 2.79 -4.33
CA PHE A 53 -2.94 3.65 -3.93
C PHE A 53 -2.55 4.58 -5.09
N THR A 54 -2.18 5.81 -4.77
CA THR A 54 -1.69 6.82 -5.71
C THR A 54 -0.29 7.26 -5.33
N VAL A 55 0.53 7.61 -6.31
CA VAL A 55 1.87 8.18 -6.07
C VAL A 55 1.73 9.58 -5.47
N GLU A 56 2.39 9.82 -4.35
CA GLU A 56 2.44 11.13 -3.69
C GLU A 56 3.82 11.79 -3.82
N GLY A 57 4.84 11.01 -4.15
CA GLY A 57 6.19 11.53 -4.28
C GLY A 57 7.20 10.47 -4.63
N LYS A 58 8.45 10.92 -4.71
CA LYS A 58 9.58 10.08 -5.07
C LYS A 58 10.84 10.62 -4.40
N ARG A 59 11.59 9.73 -3.76
CA ARG A 59 12.93 10.03 -3.25
C ARG A 59 13.95 9.62 -4.31
N ILE A 60 14.60 10.61 -4.92
CA ILE A 60 15.53 10.38 -6.02
C ILE A 60 16.79 9.69 -5.53
N GLY A 61 17.15 8.59 -6.17
CA GLY A 61 18.38 7.84 -5.86
C GLY A 61 18.50 7.35 -4.41
N ALA A 62 17.38 7.03 -3.78
CA ALA A 62 17.30 6.71 -2.36
C ALA A 62 17.89 5.34 -1.99
N ILE A 63 18.04 4.43 -2.95
CA ILE A 63 18.44 3.05 -2.71
C ILE A 63 19.65 2.73 -3.58
N ARG A 64 20.69 2.18 -2.95
CA ARG A 64 21.91 1.73 -3.60
C ARG A 64 22.08 0.24 -3.39
N TYR A 65 22.12 -0.51 -4.48
CA TYR A 65 22.46 -1.94 -4.46
C TYR A 65 23.97 -2.15 -4.45
N GLU A 66 24.41 -3.35 -4.05
CA GLU A 66 25.82 -3.73 -4.02
C GLU A 66 26.48 -3.71 -5.42
N ASP A 67 25.68 -3.94 -6.47
CA ASP A 67 26.11 -3.88 -7.88
C ASP A 67 26.28 -2.43 -8.41
N GLY A 68 26.11 -1.42 -7.56
CA GLY A 68 26.26 -0.02 -7.90
C GLY A 68 25.01 0.62 -8.52
N ARG A 69 23.94 -0.14 -8.81
CA ARG A 69 22.67 0.45 -9.26
C ARG A 69 22.11 1.35 -8.17
N VAL A 70 21.62 2.51 -8.59
CA VAL A 70 20.90 3.46 -7.75
C VAL A 70 19.49 3.57 -8.29
N ILE A 71 18.49 3.37 -7.44
CA ILE A 71 17.09 3.46 -7.82
C ILE A 71 16.34 4.44 -6.93
N ASP A 72 15.25 4.97 -7.46
CA ASP A 72 14.33 5.80 -6.71
C ASP A 72 13.47 4.96 -5.75
N ASP A 73 13.01 5.60 -4.68
CA ASP A 73 11.99 5.07 -3.78
C ASP A 73 10.69 5.85 -3.99
N ILE A 74 9.64 5.17 -4.45
CA ILE A 74 8.35 5.78 -4.79
C ILE A 74 7.47 5.77 -3.55
N LEU A 75 6.94 6.93 -3.19
CA LEU A 75 6.00 7.09 -2.09
C LEU A 75 4.57 6.99 -2.64
N MET A 76 3.78 6.10 -2.06
CA MET A 76 2.38 5.93 -2.43
C MET A 76 1.50 5.95 -1.21
N ALA A 77 0.26 6.40 -1.39
CA ALA A 77 -0.72 6.38 -0.32
C ALA A 77 -2.13 6.08 -0.82
N LYS A 78 -2.97 5.65 0.11
CA LYS A 78 -4.40 5.44 -0.06
C LYS A 78 -5.12 5.98 1.16
N TRP A 79 -6.28 6.60 0.94
CA TRP A 79 -7.24 6.93 1.98
C TRP A 79 -8.38 5.90 1.94
N PRO A 80 -8.40 4.89 2.84
CA PRO A 80 -9.44 3.87 2.86
C PRO A 80 -10.71 4.48 3.48
N LEU A 81 -11.53 5.12 2.65
CA LEU A 81 -12.77 5.74 3.12
C LEU A 81 -13.89 4.69 3.27
N LEU A 82 -14.44 4.57 4.47
CA LEU A 82 -15.87 4.31 4.67
C LEU A 82 -16.47 5.60 5.26
N GLN A 83 -17.39 6.22 4.53
CA GLN A 83 -18.20 7.35 5.03
C GLN A 83 -19.34 6.82 5.94
N PRO A 84 -19.85 7.67 6.84
CA PRO A 84 -19.72 7.58 8.30
C PRO A 84 -20.57 6.49 8.97
N VAL A 85 -20.18 6.07 10.19
CA VAL A 85 -21.12 5.40 11.09
C VAL A 85 -22.27 6.37 11.37
N SER A 86 -23.44 6.12 10.80
CA SER A 86 -24.67 6.77 11.24
C SER A 86 -24.94 6.31 12.67
N ASN A 87 -24.48 7.07 13.66
CA ASN A 87 -24.94 6.88 15.02
C ASN A 87 -26.36 7.46 15.10
N GLN A 88 -27.34 6.65 14.68
CA GLN A 88 -28.71 6.85 15.13
C GLN A 88 -28.77 6.52 16.62
N ALA A 89 -29.55 7.33 17.34
CA ALA A 89 -29.96 7.19 18.74
C ALA A 89 -29.05 7.81 19.80
N THR A 90 -29.42 9.01 20.24
CA THR A 90 -29.94 9.15 21.61
C THR A 90 -31.15 10.10 21.55
N LEU A 91 -32.25 9.61 22.14
CA LEU A 91 -33.54 10.28 22.30
C LEU A 91 -33.44 11.54 23.16
#